data_AF-W4F9A9-F1
#
_entry.id   AF-W4F9A9-F1
#
_cell.length_a   1.000
_cell.length_b   1.000
_cell.length_c   1.000
_cell.angle_alpha   90.00
_cell.angle_beta   90.00
_cell.angle_gamma   90.00
#
_symmetry.space_group_name_H-M   'P 1'
#
loop_
_entity.id
_entity.type
_entity.pdbx_description
1 polymer ?
#
loop_
_entity_poly.entity_id
_entity_poly.type
_entity_poly.pdbx_seq_one_letter_code
_entity_poly.pdbx_strand_id
1 'polypeptide(L)'
;MATLDSNFMTLQSCLQEVIKAAGDNNYRIPHMGKKKLALAGKLPETVACDPTVFNDGCTRLGEEDIDKRLQDLSQEIAEALEMAEISNLLEDMGL
;
A
#
# COMPACT_ATOMS: atom_id res chain seq x y z
N MET A 1 -20.93 2.79 -18.51
CA MET A 1 -19.83 3.78 -18.49
C MET A 1 -19.71 4.46 -17.12
N ALA A 2 -20.77 5.10 -16.59
CA ALA A 2 -20.71 5.84 -15.32
C ALA A 2 -20.07 5.13 -14.10
N THR A 3 -20.24 3.80 -13.95
CA THR A 3 -19.62 3.03 -12.85
C THR A 3 -18.10 2.88 -13.02
N LEU A 4 -17.63 2.68 -14.25
CA LEU A 4 -16.20 2.53 -14.55
C LEU A 4 -15.46 3.84 -14.27
N ASP A 5 -15.98 4.96 -14.76
CA ASP A 5 -15.38 6.29 -14.54
C ASP A 5 -15.33 6.63 -13.05
N SER A 6 -16.41 6.32 -12.32
CA SER A 6 -16.46 6.52 -10.86
C SER A 6 -15.43 5.68 -10.12
N ASN A 7 -15.23 4.43 -10.53
CA ASN A 7 -14.24 3.53 -9.92
C ASN A 7 -12.82 4.00 -10.24
N PHE A 8 -12.55 4.39 -11.49
CA PHE A 8 -11.26 4.88 -11.92
C PHE A 8 -10.85 6.17 -11.18
N MET A 9 -11.80 7.11 -11.00
CA MET A 9 -11.57 8.32 -10.18
C MET A 9 -11.26 8.01 -8.72
N THR A 10 -11.93 7.01 -8.16
CA THR A 10 -11.69 6.58 -6.78
C THR A 10 -10.30 5.98 -6.65
N LEU A 11 -9.93 5.08 -7.57
CA LEU A 11 -8.61 4.45 -7.58
C LEU A 11 -7.50 5.50 -7.67
N GLN A 12 -7.59 6.45 -8.61
CA GLN A 12 -6.61 7.52 -8.74
C GLN A 12 -6.47 8.35 -7.46
N SER A 13 -7.59 8.66 -6.79
CA SER A 13 -7.55 9.40 -5.53
C SER A 13 -6.92 8.58 -4.40
N CYS A 14 -7.24 7.28 -4.32
CA CYS A 14 -6.63 6.39 -3.33
C CYS A 14 -5.12 6.24 -3.54
N LEU A 15 -4.63 6.16 -4.79
CA LEU A 15 -3.19 6.05 -5.07
C LEU A 15 -2.41 7.26 -4.53
N GLN A 16 -2.98 8.46 -4.54
CA GLN A 16 -2.34 9.62 -3.92
C GLN A 16 -2.27 9.49 -2.39
N GLU A 17 -3.32 8.97 -1.76
CA GLU A 17 -3.32 8.71 -0.33
C GLU A 17 -2.34 7.61 0.07
N VAL A 18 -2.17 6.57 -0.76
CA VAL A 18 -1.13 5.54 -0.56
C VAL A 18 0.25 6.19 -0.51
N ILE A 19 0.56 7.10 -1.43
CA ILE A 19 1.85 7.80 -1.44
C ILE A 19 2.02 8.64 -0.16
N LYS A 20 0.99 9.41 0.21
CA LYS A 20 1.00 10.23 1.45
C LYS A 20 1.18 9.36 2.70
N ALA A 21 0.57 8.17 2.71
CA ALA A 21 0.63 7.20 3.80
C ALA A 21 1.88 6.30 3.73
N ALA A 22 2.91 6.65 2.96
CA ALA A 22 4.16 5.88 2.87
C ALA A 22 3.96 4.42 2.38
N GLY A 23 2.97 4.18 1.54
CA GLY A 23 2.62 2.83 1.07
C GLY A 23 1.61 2.07 1.96
N ASP A 24 1.18 2.65 3.08
CA ASP A 24 0.16 2.07 3.94
C ASP A 24 -1.25 2.21 3.32
N ASN A 25 -2.17 1.34 3.75
CA ASN A 25 -3.60 1.39 3.44
C ASN A 25 -4.43 2.07 4.54
N ASN A 26 -3.80 2.53 5.62
CA ASN A 26 -4.45 3.24 6.71
C ASN A 26 -4.80 4.69 6.37
N TYR A 27 -5.70 4.87 5.40
CA TYR A 27 -6.26 6.17 5.01
C TYR A 27 -7.76 6.06 4.78
N ARG A 28 -8.45 7.20 4.86
CA ARG A 28 -9.87 7.26 4.49
C ARG A 28 -9.99 7.37 2.98
N ILE A 29 -10.92 6.63 2.39
CA ILE A 29 -11.22 6.72 0.96
C ILE A 29 -11.58 8.18 0.61
N PRO A 30 -10.87 8.85 -0.31
CA PRO A 30 -11.19 10.22 -0.68
C PRO A 30 -12.53 10.31 -1.43
N HIS A 31 -13.33 11.31 -1.07
CA HIS A 31 -14.63 11.56 -1.71
C HIS A 31 -14.64 12.92 -2.41
N MET A 32 -14.74 12.93 -3.75
CA MET A 32 -14.80 14.15 -4.57
C MET A 32 -16.20 14.48 -5.13
N GLY A 33 -17.25 13.81 -4.65
CA GLY A 33 -18.62 14.07 -5.14
C GLY A 33 -18.87 13.68 -6.60
N LYS A 34 -18.23 12.60 -7.07
CA LYS A 34 -18.23 12.11 -8.48
C LYS A 34 -19.60 12.16 -9.18
N LYS A 35 -20.68 11.71 -8.52
CA LYS A 35 -22.04 11.75 -9.08
C LYS A 35 -22.51 13.17 -9.42
N LYS A 36 -22.24 14.14 -8.54
CA LYS A 36 -22.61 15.55 -8.77
C LYS A 36 -21.80 16.16 -9.91
N LEU A 37 -20.51 15.85 -9.98
CA LEU A 37 -19.64 16.32 -11.07
C LEU A 37 -20.03 15.73 -12.42
N ALA A 38 -20.35 14.43 -12.47
CA ALA A 38 -20.81 13.77 -13.69
C ALA A 38 -22.12 14.36 -14.21
N LEU A 39 -23.11 14.59 -13.33
CA LEU A 39 -24.38 15.24 -13.69
C LEU A 39 -24.18 16.66 -14.23
N ALA A 40 -23.15 17.37 -13.74
CA ALA A 40 -22.79 18.70 -14.22
C ALA A 40 -21.91 18.70 -15.48
N GLY A 41 -21.52 17.53 -16.01
CA GLY A 41 -20.56 17.43 -17.13
C GLY A 41 -19.14 17.89 -16.78
N LYS A 42 -18.78 17.89 -15.49
CA LYS A 42 -17.51 18.39 -14.94
C LYS A 42 -16.70 17.31 -14.22
N LEU A 43 -17.00 16.04 -14.46
CA LEU A 43 -16.17 14.96 -13.94
C LEU A 43 -14.83 14.97 -14.71
N PRO A 44 -13.68 15.11 -14.03
CA PRO A 44 -12.40 15.06 -14.72
C PRO A 44 -12.08 13.64 -15.19
N GLU A 45 -11.25 13.52 -16.22
CA GLU A 45 -10.75 12.22 -16.71
C GLU A 45 -9.57 11.71 -15.88
N THR A 46 -8.83 12.61 -15.24
CA THR A 46 -7.68 12.31 -14.38
C THR A 46 -7.69 13.17 -13.12
N VAL A 47 -7.17 12.61 -12.02
CA VAL A 47 -6.98 13.34 -10.76
C VAL A 47 -5.53 13.81 -10.71
N ALA A 48 -5.32 15.13 -10.69
CA ALA A 48 -3.99 15.70 -10.57
C ALA A 48 -3.33 15.26 -9.25
N CYS A 49 -2.10 14.78 -9.34
CA CYS A 49 -1.25 14.50 -8.18
C CYS A 49 -0.45 15.75 -7.82
N ASP A 50 -0.39 16.09 -6.54
CA ASP A 50 0.47 17.16 -6.07
C ASP A 50 1.95 16.79 -6.33
N PRO A 51 2.73 17.63 -7.03
CA PRO A 51 4.14 17.37 -7.31
C PRO A 51 4.97 17.08 -6.05
N THR A 52 4.62 17.68 -4.92
CA THR A 52 5.29 17.45 -3.64
C THR A 52 5.07 16.01 -3.16
N VAL A 53 3.82 15.54 -3.19
CA VAL A 53 3.45 14.15 -2.84
C VAL A 53 4.17 13.16 -3.76
N PHE A 54 4.18 13.42 -5.07
CA PHE A 54 4.88 12.56 -6.02
C PHE A 54 6.39 12.49 -5.74
N ASN A 55 7.03 13.65 -5.55
CA ASN A 55 8.46 13.71 -5.29
C ASN A 55 8.83 13.03 -3.97
N ASP A 56 8.04 13.23 -2.91
CA ASP A 56 8.22 12.55 -1.63
C ASP A 56 8.15 11.03 -1.78
N GLY A 57 7.20 10.54 -2.59
CA GLY A 57 7.09 9.12 -2.93
C GLY A 57 8.33 8.60 -3.65
N CYS A 58 8.83 9.32 -4.65
CA CYS A 58 10.06 8.97 -5.37
C CYS A 58 11.29 8.95 -4.46
N THR A 59 11.43 9.93 -3.57
CA THR A 59 12.52 9.98 -2.59
C THR A 59 12.49 8.74 -1.69
N ARG A 60 11.35 8.42 -1.09
CA ARG A 60 11.19 7.24 -0.22
C ARG A 60 11.51 5.93 -0.95
N LEU A 61 11.02 5.79 -2.19
CA LEU A 61 11.33 4.60 -3.01
C LEU A 61 12.82 4.47 -3.32
N GLY A 62 13.54 5.59 -3.46
CA GLY A 62 14.99 5.59 -3.70
C GLY A 62 15.84 5.36 -2.45
N GLU A 63 15.32 5.68 -1.27
CA GLU A 63 15.99 5.47 0.02
C GLU A 63 15.83 4.03 0.55
N GLU A 64 14.87 3.28 0.02
CA GLU A 64 14.55 1.95 0.50
C GLU A 64 15.63 0.93 0.11
N ASP A 65 16.32 0.39 1.11
CA ASP A 65 17.27 -0.71 0.95
C ASP A 65 16.53 -2.06 0.93
N ILE A 66 16.05 -2.42 -0.26
CA ILE A 66 15.29 -3.66 -0.48
C ILE A 66 16.14 -4.90 -0.18
N ASP A 67 17.44 -4.87 -0.49
CA ASP A 67 18.33 -5.99 -0.26
C ASP A 67 18.49 -6.26 1.23
N LYS A 68 18.70 -5.21 2.03
CA LYS A 68 18.73 -5.32 3.49
C LYS A 68 17.40 -5.86 4.04
N ARG A 69 16.25 -5.33 3.59
CA ARG A 69 14.95 -5.83 4.05
C ARG A 69 14.72 -7.30 3.73
N LEU A 70 15.18 -7.75 2.56
CA LEU A 70 15.08 -9.15 2.18
C LEU A 70 15.99 -10.03 3.05
N GLN A 71 17.19 -9.56 3.38
CA GLN A 71 18.09 -10.26 4.31
C GLN A 71 17.50 -10.35 5.71
N ASP A 72 16.98 -9.24 6.26
CA ASP A 72 16.34 -9.20 7.57
C ASP A 72 15.16 -10.19 7.62
N LEU A 73 14.30 -10.19 6.60
CA LEU A 73 13.18 -11.14 6.50
C LEU A 73 13.65 -12.60 6.42
N SER A 74 14.71 -12.86 5.64
CA SER A 74 15.28 -14.21 5.55
C SER A 74 15.81 -14.72 6.89
N GLN A 75 16.40 -13.83 7.69
CA GLN A 75 16.89 -14.15 9.02
C GLN A 75 15.73 -14.43 9.98
N GLU A 76 14.69 -13.59 9.98
CA GLU A 76 13.48 -13.81 10.80
C GLU A 76 12.81 -15.16 10.48
N ILE A 77 12.74 -15.54 9.20
CA ILE A 77 12.20 -16.84 8.79
C ILE A 77 13.06 -18.00 9.31
N ALA A 78 14.39 -17.89 9.21
CA ALA A 78 15.29 -18.93 9.71
C ALA A 78 15.12 -19.15 11.22
N GLU A 79 15.08 -18.06 12.00
CA GLU A 79 14.86 -18.11 13.45
C GLU A 79 13.50 -18.71 13.81
N ALA A 80 12.45 -18.36 13.06
CA ALA A 80 11.12 -18.93 13.27
C ALA A 80 11.07 -20.44 12.97
N LEU A 81 11.80 -20.90 11.96
CA LEU A 81 11.91 -22.33 11.63
C LEU A 81 12.69 -23.10 12.68
N GLU A 82 13.83 -22.57 13.15
CA GLU A 82 14.60 -23.17 14.24
C GLU A 82 13.75 -23.31 15.52
N MET A 83 12.98 -22.27 15.87
CA MET A 83 12.08 -22.32 17.02
C MET A 83 11.01 -23.40 16.85
N ALA A 84 10.44 -23.54 15.65
CA ALA A 84 9.46 -24.56 15.35
C ALA A 84 10.05 -25.98 15.45
N GLU A 85 11.27 -26.19 14.97
CA GLU A 85 11.98 -27.47 15.11
C GLU A 85 12.20 -27.86 16.58
N ILE A 86 12.64 -26.90 17.41
CA ILE A 86 12.80 -27.12 18.85
C ILE A 86 11.46 -27.46 19.52
N SER A 87 10.38 -26.75 19.17
CA SER A 87 9.04 -27.04 19.69
C SER A 87 8.60 -28.47 19.36
N ASN A 88 8.77 -28.89 18.10
CA ASN A 88 8.43 -30.24 17.66
C ASN A 88 9.22 -31.31 18.43
N LEU A 89 10.52 -31.08 18.68
CA LEU A 89 11.36 -31.99 19.46
C LEU A 89 10.87 -32.13 20.91
N LEU A 90 10.45 -31.03 21.55
CA LEU A 90 9.92 -31.06 22.91
C LEU A 90 8.60 -31.83 22.97
N GLU A 91 7.71 -31.61 22.01
CA GLU A 91 6.45 -32.33 21.90
C GLU A 91 6.67 -33.84 21.72
N ASP A 92 7.62 -34.24 20.87
CA ASP A 92 7.99 -35.66 20.66
C ASP A 92 8.57 -36.31 21.94
N MET A 93 9.21 -35.51 22.80
CA MET A 93 9.72 -35.94 24.10
C MET A 93 8.63 -35.97 25.20
N GLY A 94 7.41 -35.54 24.89
CA GLY A 94 6.29 -35.47 25.84
C GLY A 94 6.41 -34.35 26.88
N LEU A 95 7.16 -33.29 26.56
CA LEU A 95 7.30 -32.07 27.36
C LEU A 95 6.33 -30.97 26.92
#